data_AF-A0A3D9ZFD7-F1
#
_entry.id   AF-A0A3D9ZFD7-F1
#
_cell.length_a   1.000
_cell.length_b   1.000
_cell.length_c   1.000
_cell.angle_alpha   90.00
_cell.angle_beta   90.00
_cell.angle_gamma   90.00
#
_symmetry.space_group_name_H-M   'P 1'
#
loop_
_entity.id
_entity.type
_entity.pdbx_description
1 polymer ?
#
loop_
_entity_poly.entity_id
_entity_poly.type
_entity_poly.pdbx_seq_one_letter_code
_entity_poly.pdbx_strand_id
1 'polypeptide(L)'
;MSEPMIGERAFSRARRLLSWTILLLAGVSVALLAGLAASGMIAGTAPDETWAVRANVGETFGVLNAIFSGLALAAVVVTFWMQFTELRSQRAELALQRDSLIQTKAELHRSAEADLRHLHFDLVQLSIADPELAQVWPQVVGSPARHRQYQYANLIIQHSWLQLKISDYTEAELQSMLRYLFSSPIIREYWTTTKEFRQRILVTDSFEHRMTAVADEVCSEYEHLLRTHRPDPATPAWNGTAEVAEAA
;
A
#
# COMPACT_ATOMS: atom_id res chain seq x y z
N MET A 1 7.24 -5.91 32.11
CA MET A 1 7.00 -4.57 32.68
C MET A 1 6.12 -3.84 31.69
N SER A 2 4.81 -3.99 31.85
CA SER A 2 3.77 -3.60 30.89
C SER A 2 3.49 -2.11 31.03
N GLU A 3 3.81 -1.31 30.00
CA GLU A 3 3.38 0.08 29.94
C GLU A 3 1.85 0.14 29.90
N PRO A 4 1.20 0.89 30.82
CA PRO A 4 -0.23 1.10 30.73
C PRO A 4 -0.53 1.96 29.51
N MET A 5 -1.26 1.35 28.57
CA MET A 5 -1.85 1.94 27.37
C MET A 5 -2.38 3.35 27.63
N ILE A 6 -1.94 4.31 26.81
CA ILE A 6 -2.24 5.76 26.90
C ILE A 6 -3.76 6.05 27.05
N GLY A 7 -4.62 5.15 26.56
CA GLY A 7 -6.09 5.25 26.65
C GLY A 7 -6.67 5.19 28.07
N GLU A 8 -6.13 4.40 28.99
CA GLU A 8 -6.72 4.25 30.33
C GLU A 8 -6.60 5.53 31.17
N ARG A 9 -5.48 6.25 31.01
CA ARG A 9 -5.21 7.50 31.73
C ARG A 9 -6.03 8.68 31.21
N ALA A 10 -6.43 8.64 29.94
CA ALA A 10 -7.30 9.65 29.33
C ALA A 10 -8.76 9.41 29.78
N PHE A 11 -9.22 8.16 29.72
CA PHE A 11 -10.56 7.77 30.17
C PHE A 11 -10.78 8.05 31.67
N SER A 12 -9.78 7.78 32.51
CA SER A 12 -9.87 8.08 33.94
C SER A 12 -9.92 9.58 34.25
N ARG A 13 -9.24 10.41 33.44
CA ARG A 13 -9.24 11.87 33.60
C ARG A 13 -10.55 12.49 33.11
N ALA A 14 -11.08 12.01 31.98
CA ALA A 14 -12.38 12.42 31.46
C ALA A 14 -13.52 12.06 32.45
N ARG A 15 -13.52 10.82 32.98
CA ARG A 15 -14.51 10.38 33.98
C ARG A 15 -14.42 11.20 35.26
N ARG A 16 -13.21 11.55 35.69
CA ARG A 16 -12.99 12.37 36.90
C ARG A 16 -13.51 13.79 36.68
N LEU A 17 -13.23 14.41 35.53
CA LEU A 17 -13.73 15.74 35.21
C LEU A 17 -15.26 15.77 35.06
N LEU A 18 -15.86 14.76 34.44
CA LEU A 18 -17.31 14.61 34.37
C LEU A 18 -17.93 14.43 35.77
N SER A 19 -17.29 13.66 36.64
CA SER A 19 -17.78 13.52 38.03
C SER A 19 -17.71 14.84 38.80
N TRP A 20 -16.68 15.66 38.58
CA TRP A 20 -16.55 16.97 39.21
C TRP A 20 -17.57 17.98 38.69
N THR A 21 -17.87 17.97 37.39
CA THR A 21 -18.91 18.85 36.82
C THR A 21 -20.31 18.46 37.28
N ILE A 22 -20.62 17.16 37.37
CA ILE A 22 -21.90 16.67 37.93
C ILE A 22 -22.03 17.03 39.41
N LEU A 23 -20.95 16.87 40.20
CA LEU A 23 -20.94 17.24 41.62
C LEU A 23 -21.16 18.74 41.82
N LEU A 24 -20.53 19.57 40.99
CA LEU A 24 -20.74 21.02 40.99
C LEU A 24 -22.19 21.37 40.65
N LEU A 25 -22.75 20.75 39.61
CA LEU A 25 -24.14 20.99 39.21
C LEU A 25 -25.11 20.59 40.33
N ALA A 26 -24.91 19.42 40.94
CA ALA A 26 -25.74 18.91 42.02
C ALA A 26 -25.66 19.81 43.27
N GLY A 27 -24.46 20.24 43.65
CA GLY A 27 -24.27 21.19 44.77
C GLY A 27 -25.01 22.51 44.54
N VAL A 28 -24.99 23.02 43.30
CA VAL A 28 -25.71 24.26 42.95
C VAL A 28 -27.22 24.04 42.94
N SER A 29 -27.72 22.92 42.42
CA SER A 29 -29.16 22.58 42.50
C SER A 29 -29.65 22.51 43.94
N VAL A 30 -28.85 21.94 44.85
CA VAL A 30 -29.17 21.90 46.29
C VAL A 30 -29.20 23.31 46.90
N ALA A 31 -28.25 24.17 46.55
CA ALA A 31 -28.24 25.56 47.03
C ALA A 31 -29.45 26.37 46.52
N LEU A 32 -29.86 26.16 45.27
CA LEU A 32 -31.05 26.79 44.68
C LEU A 32 -32.34 26.31 45.36
N LEU A 33 -32.47 25.01 45.61
CA LEU A 33 -33.62 24.42 46.31
C LEU A 33 -33.68 24.88 47.77
N ALA A 34 -32.55 24.98 48.46
CA ALA A 34 -32.47 25.49 49.82
C ALA A 34 -32.87 26.98 49.89
N GLY A 35 -32.43 27.79 48.92
CA GLY A 35 -32.84 29.19 48.80
C GLY A 35 -34.34 29.34 48.55
N LEU A 36 -34.92 28.49 47.69
CA LEU A 36 -36.36 28.51 47.39
C LEU A 36 -37.20 28.08 48.61
N ALA A 37 -36.74 27.06 49.34
CA ALA A 37 -37.38 26.60 50.58
C ALA A 37 -37.33 27.67 51.68
N ALA A 38 -36.18 28.34 51.85
CA ALA A 38 -36.04 29.45 52.80
C ALA A 38 -36.94 30.64 52.43
N SER A 39 -37.03 30.96 51.13
CA SER A 39 -37.93 32.01 50.62
C SER A 39 -39.41 31.70 50.90
N GLY A 40 -39.84 30.45 50.67
CA GLY A 40 -41.20 29.99 50.97
C GLY A 40 -41.56 30.06 52.45
N MET A 41 -40.61 29.73 53.34
CA MET A 41 -40.80 29.81 54.80
C MET A 41 -40.94 31.27 55.28
N ILE A 42 -40.14 32.20 54.73
CA ILE A 42 -40.20 33.61 55.09
C ILE A 42 -41.49 34.27 54.56
N ALA A 43 -41.94 33.90 53.35
CA ALA A 43 -43.15 34.44 52.74
C ALA A 43 -44.45 34.05 53.48
N GLY A 44 -44.46 32.93 54.23
CA GLY A 44 -45.62 32.48 55.00
C GLY A 44 -45.86 33.23 56.32
N THR A 45 -44.98 34.16 56.71
CA THR A 45 -44.98 34.74 58.07
C THR A 45 -45.03 36.28 58.12
N ALA A 46 -45.09 37.00 56.99
CA ALA A 46 -44.92 38.46 56.94
C ALA A 46 -46.13 39.24 56.34
N PRO A 47 -46.56 40.40 56.91
CA PRO A 47 -47.61 41.28 56.35
C PRO A 47 -47.09 42.29 55.29
N ASP A 48 -48.00 42.68 54.38
CA ASP A 48 -47.99 43.53 53.16
C ASP A 48 -46.82 44.47 52.73
N GLU A 49 -45.74 44.71 53.48
CA GLU A 49 -44.52 45.43 53.00
C GLU A 49 -43.58 44.55 52.16
N THR A 50 -44.20 43.63 51.43
CA THR A 50 -43.63 42.39 50.88
C THR A 50 -42.69 42.54 49.68
N TRP A 51 -42.64 43.71 49.04
CA TRP A 51 -41.91 43.89 47.77
C TRP A 51 -40.40 44.07 47.95
N ALA A 52 -39.96 44.77 49.00
CA ALA A 52 -38.53 45.02 49.24
C ALA A 52 -37.78 43.75 49.68
N VAL A 53 -38.39 42.93 50.55
CA VAL A 53 -37.82 41.66 51.00
C VAL A 53 -37.76 40.64 49.85
N ARG A 54 -38.79 40.59 48.99
CA ARG A 54 -38.80 39.73 47.79
C ARG A 54 -37.79 40.18 46.72
N ALA A 55 -37.56 41.49 46.57
CA ALA A 55 -36.55 42.03 45.66
C ALA A 55 -35.11 41.66 46.07
N ASN A 56 -34.78 41.77 47.36
CA ASN A 56 -33.45 41.40 47.89
C ASN A 56 -33.13 39.89 47.71
N VAL A 57 -34.16 39.05 47.85
CA VAL A 57 -34.05 37.61 47.54
C VAL A 57 -33.80 37.40 46.04
N GLY A 58 -34.52 38.10 45.17
CA GLY A 58 -34.31 38.04 43.71
C GLY A 58 -32.92 38.48 43.26
N GLU A 59 -32.33 39.51 43.88
CA GLU A 59 -30.99 40.01 43.57
C GLU A 59 -29.90 38.98 43.91
N THR A 60 -30.04 38.28 45.05
CA THR A 60 -29.12 37.20 45.45
C THR A 60 -29.20 36.01 44.49
N PHE A 61 -30.39 35.68 43.98
CA PHE A 61 -30.56 34.66 42.94
C PHE A 61 -29.94 35.07 41.59
N GLY A 62 -29.94 36.36 41.25
CA GLY A 62 -29.27 36.87 40.05
C GLY A 62 -27.75 36.62 40.07
N VAL A 63 -27.11 36.90 41.21
CA VAL A 63 -25.67 36.64 41.40
C VAL A 63 -25.35 35.14 41.33
N LEU A 64 -26.15 34.30 41.97
CA LEU A 64 -25.99 32.83 41.91
C LEU A 64 -26.15 32.29 40.48
N ASN A 65 -27.14 32.78 39.72
CA ASN A 65 -27.38 32.34 38.34
C ASN A 65 -26.25 32.77 37.38
N ALA A 66 -25.66 33.95 37.59
CA ALA A 66 -24.52 34.42 36.81
C ALA A 66 -23.27 33.55 37.03
N ILE A 67 -22.98 33.20 38.30
CA ILE A 67 -21.88 32.28 38.65
C ILE A 67 -22.11 30.90 38.02
N PHE A 68 -23.33 30.38 38.10
CA PHE A 68 -23.67 29.09 37.50
C PHE A 68 -23.51 29.10 35.98
N SER A 69 -24.02 30.13 35.30
CA SER A 69 -23.89 30.28 33.85
C SER A 69 -22.42 30.38 33.42
N GLY A 70 -21.59 31.08 34.20
CA GLY A 70 -20.14 31.15 33.98
C GLY A 70 -19.44 29.80 34.13
N LEU A 71 -19.79 29.02 35.15
CA LEU A 71 -19.25 27.67 35.36
C LEU A 71 -19.71 26.68 34.29
N ALA A 72 -20.99 26.73 33.89
CA ALA A 72 -21.53 25.92 32.81
C ALA A 72 -20.80 26.23 31.48
N LEU A 73 -20.60 27.52 31.19
CA LEU A 73 -19.83 27.96 30.02
C LEU A 73 -18.38 27.45 30.08
N ALA A 74 -17.71 27.58 31.23
CA ALA A 74 -16.34 27.08 31.41
C ALA A 74 -16.25 25.56 31.18
N ALA A 75 -17.22 24.78 31.67
CA ALA A 75 -17.27 23.34 31.45
C ALA A 75 -17.42 22.98 29.97
N VAL A 76 -18.26 23.71 29.22
CA VAL A 76 -18.42 23.52 27.76
C VAL A 76 -17.13 23.86 27.02
N VAL A 77 -16.47 24.98 27.37
CA VAL A 77 -15.20 25.38 26.74
C VAL A 77 -14.11 24.34 26.96
N VAL A 78 -13.97 23.82 28.18
CA VAL A 78 -13.01 22.74 28.49
C VAL A 78 -13.34 21.47 27.70
N THR A 79 -14.62 21.09 27.64
CA THR A 79 -15.07 19.91 26.90
C THR A 79 -14.77 20.05 25.42
N PHE A 80 -15.07 21.20 24.82
CA PHE A 80 -14.77 21.48 23.42
C PHE A 80 -13.27 21.44 23.13
N TRP A 81 -12.45 21.99 24.02
CA TRP A 81 -10.99 21.95 23.88
C TRP A 81 -10.43 20.53 23.95
N MET A 82 -10.95 19.69 24.84
CA MET A 82 -10.60 18.26 24.90
C MET A 82 -11.02 17.53 23.63
N GLN A 83 -12.27 17.70 23.19
CA GLN A 83 -12.78 17.10 21.95
C GLN A 83 -11.93 17.50 20.73
N PHE A 84 -11.54 18.77 20.64
CA PHE A 84 -10.71 19.26 19.54
C PHE A 84 -9.31 18.63 19.55
N THR A 85 -8.73 18.42 20.72
CA THR A 85 -7.44 17.76 20.88
C THR A 85 -7.53 16.27 20.51
N GLU A 86 -8.60 15.60 20.92
CA GLU A 86 -8.84 14.20 20.59
C GLU A 86 -9.08 14.00 19.08
N LEU A 87 -9.85 14.88 18.44
CA LEU A 87 -10.05 14.87 16.98
C LEU A 87 -8.73 15.06 16.22
N ARG A 88 -7.84 15.91 16.70
CA ARG A 88 -6.50 16.07 16.11
C ARG A 88 -5.68 14.78 16.23
N SER A 89 -5.72 14.13 17.40
CA SER A 89 -5.04 12.85 17.62
C SER A 89 -5.59 11.76 16.69
N GLN A 90 -6.92 11.64 16.58
CA GLN A 90 -7.57 10.67 15.70
C GLN A 90 -7.22 10.90 14.23
N ARG A 91 -7.16 12.16 13.78
CA ARG A 91 -6.74 12.47 12.40
C ARG A 91 -5.28 12.10 12.14
N ALA A 92 -4.40 12.31 13.12
CA ALA A 92 -2.99 11.92 13.00
C ALA A 92 -2.83 10.39 12.94
N GLU A 93 -3.57 9.65 13.77
CA GLU A 93 -3.57 8.19 13.75
C GLU A 93 -4.10 7.63 12.43
N LEU A 94 -5.21 8.18 11.91
CA LEU A 94 -5.74 7.79 10.60
C LEU A 94 -4.77 8.07 9.45
N ALA A 95 -3.99 9.16 9.53
CA ALA A 95 -2.95 9.43 8.54
C ALA A 95 -1.87 8.35 8.55
N LEU A 96 -1.36 8.00 9.74
CA LEU A 96 -0.37 6.92 9.90
C LEU A 96 -0.92 5.56 9.44
N GLN A 97 -2.18 5.26 9.78
CA GLN A 97 -2.83 4.01 9.33
C GLN A 97 -2.94 3.96 7.80
N ARG A 98 -3.32 5.07 7.15
CA ARG A 98 -3.38 5.15 5.68
C ARG A 98 -2.00 4.91 5.06
N ASP A 99 -0.96 5.53 5.59
CA ASP A 99 0.40 5.36 5.10
C ASP A 99 0.85 3.90 5.24
N SER A 100 0.59 3.26 6.39
CA SER A 100 0.91 1.84 6.61
C SER A 100 0.14 0.91 5.67
N LEU A 101 -1.13 1.21 5.36
CA LEU A 101 -1.93 0.45 4.41
C LEU A 101 -1.40 0.59 2.98
N ILE A 102 -0.95 1.79 2.59
CA ILE A 102 -0.34 2.00 1.27
C ILE A 102 0.93 1.17 1.13
N GLN A 103 1.80 1.17 2.15
CA GLN A 103 3.01 0.37 2.18
C GLN A 103 2.69 -1.14 2.14
N THR A 104 1.77 -1.59 2.99
CA THR A 104 1.34 -3.00 3.04
C THR A 104 0.76 -3.45 1.70
N LYS A 105 -0.07 -2.62 1.06
CA LYS A 105 -0.64 -2.93 -0.26
C LYS A 105 0.46 -3.03 -1.33
N ALA A 106 1.45 -2.14 -1.29
CA ALA A 106 2.58 -2.20 -2.21
C ALA A 106 3.44 -3.46 -1.99
N GLU A 107 3.66 -3.85 -0.73
CA GLU A 107 4.35 -5.10 -0.38
C GLU A 107 3.58 -6.34 -0.82
N LEU A 108 2.28 -6.41 -0.54
CA LEU A 108 1.41 -7.49 -1.01
C LEU A 108 1.41 -7.59 -2.53
N HIS A 109 1.35 -6.46 -3.24
CA HIS A 109 1.42 -6.45 -4.69
C HIS A 109 2.75 -7.00 -5.20
N ARG A 110 3.88 -6.61 -4.59
CA ARG A 110 5.21 -7.14 -4.95
C ARG A 110 5.31 -8.64 -4.66
N SER A 111 4.76 -9.11 -3.54
CA SER A 111 4.70 -10.53 -3.19
C SER A 111 3.89 -11.31 -4.22
N ALA A 112 2.67 -10.87 -4.52
CA ALA A 112 1.82 -11.51 -5.51
C ALA A 112 2.47 -11.56 -6.90
N GLU A 113 3.19 -10.51 -7.30
CA GLU A 113 3.96 -10.49 -8.55
C GLU A 113 5.09 -11.53 -8.54
N ALA A 114 5.77 -11.73 -7.40
CA ALA A 114 6.79 -12.75 -7.25
C ALA A 114 6.20 -14.17 -7.29
N ASP A 115 5.07 -14.40 -6.61
CA ASP A 115 4.37 -15.68 -6.60
C ASP A 115 3.88 -16.07 -8.00
N LEU A 116 3.31 -15.11 -8.76
CA LEU A 116 2.89 -15.34 -10.15
C LEU A 116 4.07 -15.70 -11.06
N ARG A 117 5.24 -15.10 -10.84
CA ARG A 117 6.46 -15.46 -11.58
C ARG A 117 6.93 -16.88 -11.24
N HIS A 118 6.86 -17.26 -9.97
CA HIS A 118 7.20 -18.62 -9.56
C HIS A 118 6.26 -19.65 -10.18
N LEU A 119 4.95 -19.38 -10.15
CA LEU A 119 3.96 -20.21 -10.83
C LEU A 119 4.23 -20.31 -12.34
N HIS A 120 4.61 -19.20 -12.99
CA HIS A 120 4.96 -19.23 -14.41
C HIS A 120 6.14 -20.16 -14.69
N PHE A 121 7.19 -20.08 -13.86
CA PHE A 121 8.34 -20.97 -13.94
C PHE A 121 7.92 -22.44 -13.79
N ASP A 122 7.09 -22.77 -12.80
CA ASP A 122 6.62 -24.14 -12.56
C ASP A 122 5.81 -24.68 -13.77
N LEU A 123 4.92 -23.86 -14.33
CA LEU A 123 4.13 -24.22 -15.51
C LEU A 123 5.01 -24.48 -16.72
N VAL A 124 6.04 -23.65 -16.95
CA VAL A 124 6.99 -23.87 -18.04
C VAL A 124 7.81 -25.14 -17.79
N GLN A 125 8.28 -25.37 -16.56
CA GLN A 125 9.02 -26.58 -16.21
C GLN A 125 8.19 -27.86 -16.43
N LEU A 126 6.89 -27.85 -16.07
CA LEU A 126 5.98 -28.96 -16.36
C LEU A 126 5.87 -29.21 -17.88
N SER A 127 5.72 -28.16 -18.69
CA SER A 127 5.68 -28.29 -20.14
C SER A 127 7.01 -28.73 -20.78
N ILE A 128 8.14 -28.44 -20.14
CA ILE A 128 9.45 -28.92 -20.60
C ILE A 128 9.59 -30.42 -20.29
N ALA A 129 9.11 -30.85 -19.12
CA ALA A 129 9.22 -32.23 -18.66
C ALA A 129 8.28 -33.20 -19.40
N ASP A 130 7.08 -32.73 -19.79
CA ASP A 130 6.05 -33.55 -20.43
C ASP A 130 5.67 -33.02 -21.82
N PRO A 131 6.04 -33.73 -22.91
CA PRO A 131 5.69 -33.36 -24.28
C PRO A 131 4.18 -33.33 -24.57
N GLU A 132 3.35 -34.07 -23.85
CA GLU A 132 1.89 -34.04 -24.02
C GLU A 132 1.31 -32.76 -23.44
N LEU A 133 1.76 -32.35 -22.24
CA LEU A 133 1.38 -31.07 -21.63
C LEU A 133 1.88 -29.87 -22.45
N ALA A 134 3.05 -30.00 -23.09
CA ALA A 134 3.56 -28.97 -23.97
C ALA A 134 2.55 -28.62 -25.06
N GLN A 135 1.87 -29.59 -25.68
CA GLN A 135 0.96 -29.37 -26.82
C GLN A 135 -0.23 -28.43 -26.53
N VAL A 136 -0.57 -28.23 -25.26
CA VAL A 136 -1.62 -27.29 -24.84
C VAL A 136 -1.18 -25.83 -25.01
N TRP A 137 0.13 -25.56 -24.89
CA TRP A 137 0.66 -24.22 -25.15
C TRP A 137 0.58 -23.88 -26.64
N PRO A 138 0.31 -22.62 -27.01
CA PRO A 138 0.39 -22.20 -28.40
C PRO A 138 1.79 -22.50 -28.96
N GLN A 139 1.86 -23.48 -29.86
CA GLN A 139 3.14 -23.97 -30.34
C GLN A 139 3.64 -23.18 -31.53
N VAL A 140 4.92 -22.84 -31.46
CA VAL A 140 5.70 -22.44 -32.63
C VAL A 140 5.98 -23.70 -33.46
N VAL A 141 6.01 -23.62 -34.78
CA VAL A 141 6.35 -24.78 -35.62
C VAL A 141 7.74 -25.32 -35.25
N GLY A 142 7.86 -26.62 -34.98
CA GLY A 142 9.14 -27.22 -34.59
C GLY A 142 9.02 -28.63 -34.03
N SER A 143 10.16 -29.26 -33.75
CA SER A 143 10.23 -30.53 -33.04
C SER A 143 10.02 -30.34 -31.53
N PRO A 144 9.61 -31.38 -30.78
CA PRO A 144 9.47 -31.30 -29.33
C PRO A 144 10.74 -30.84 -28.61
N ALA A 145 11.92 -31.20 -29.14
CA ALA A 145 13.19 -30.72 -28.61
C ALA A 145 13.38 -29.21 -28.80
N ARG A 146 12.96 -28.68 -29.96
CA ARG A 146 12.98 -27.23 -30.24
C ARG A 146 12.01 -26.47 -29.34
N HIS A 147 10.83 -27.04 -29.07
CA HIS A 147 9.86 -26.43 -28.14
C HIS A 147 10.44 -26.25 -26.74
N ARG A 148 11.12 -27.26 -26.20
CA ARG A 148 11.81 -27.15 -24.90
C ARG A 148 12.88 -26.05 -24.90
N GLN A 149 13.65 -25.95 -25.98
CA GLN A 149 14.65 -24.90 -26.15
C GLN A 149 14.01 -23.51 -26.19
N TYR A 150 12.89 -23.35 -26.88
CA TYR A 150 12.14 -22.08 -26.94
C TYR A 150 11.49 -21.70 -25.62
N GLN A 151 10.96 -22.68 -24.88
CA GLN A 151 10.44 -22.47 -23.53
C GLN A 151 11.56 -22.02 -22.58
N TYR A 152 12.74 -22.62 -22.67
CA TYR A 152 13.90 -22.20 -21.89
C TYR A 152 14.42 -20.81 -22.31
N ALA A 153 14.49 -20.53 -23.62
CA ALA A 153 14.86 -19.21 -24.13
C ALA A 153 13.89 -18.12 -23.65
N ASN A 154 12.58 -18.41 -23.63
CA ASN A 154 11.57 -17.52 -23.05
C ASN A 154 11.88 -17.19 -21.58
N LEU A 155 12.19 -18.20 -20.76
CA LEU A 155 12.55 -17.99 -19.35
C LEU A 155 13.81 -17.15 -19.19
N ILE A 156 14.86 -17.37 -20.00
CA ILE A 156 16.09 -16.56 -19.97
C ILE A 156 15.79 -15.09 -20.29
N ILE A 157 15.00 -14.85 -21.32
CA ILE A 157 14.65 -13.51 -21.78
C ILE A 157 13.78 -12.79 -20.73
N GLN A 158 12.75 -13.45 -20.20
CA GLN A 158 11.91 -12.89 -19.14
C GLN A 158 12.69 -12.61 -17.85
N HIS A 159 13.60 -13.52 -17.48
CA HIS A 159 14.51 -13.31 -16.36
C HIS A 159 15.38 -12.07 -16.56
N SER A 160 15.89 -11.87 -17.77
CA SER A 160 16.69 -10.71 -18.13
C SER A 160 15.87 -9.41 -18.02
N TRP A 161 14.62 -9.40 -18.51
CA TRP A 161 13.71 -8.26 -18.32
C TRP A 161 13.45 -7.94 -16.84
N LEU A 162 13.28 -8.97 -16.01
CA LEU A 162 13.08 -8.79 -14.58
C LEU A 162 14.31 -8.18 -13.91
N GLN A 163 15.52 -8.66 -14.23
CA GLN A 163 16.75 -8.07 -13.69
C GLN A 163 16.87 -6.59 -14.04
N LEU A 164 16.53 -6.23 -15.28
CA LEU A 164 16.55 -4.85 -15.76
C LEU A 164 15.48 -3.97 -15.11
N LYS A 165 14.33 -4.54 -14.73
CA LYS A 165 13.25 -3.81 -14.05
C LYS A 165 13.59 -3.52 -12.58
N ILE A 166 14.35 -4.39 -11.94
CA ILE A 166 14.68 -4.29 -10.50
C ILE A 166 15.98 -3.52 -10.27
N SER A 167 16.91 -3.52 -11.23
CA SER A 167 18.24 -2.93 -11.05
C SER A 167 18.40 -1.65 -11.86
N ASP A 168 19.21 -0.70 -11.37
CA ASP A 168 19.51 0.57 -12.04
C ASP A 168 20.52 0.37 -13.20
N TYR A 169 20.12 -0.38 -14.24
CA TYR A 169 20.98 -0.62 -15.39
C TYR A 169 21.11 0.60 -16.31
N THR A 170 22.31 0.77 -16.87
CA THR A 170 22.54 1.70 -17.98
C THR A 170 22.17 1.07 -19.33
N GLU A 171 21.86 1.92 -20.32
CA GLU A 171 21.56 1.45 -21.68
C GLU A 171 22.73 0.66 -22.30
N ALA A 172 23.97 1.04 -21.99
CA ALA A 172 25.16 0.34 -22.49
C ALA A 172 25.29 -1.08 -21.92
N GLU A 173 24.96 -1.28 -20.64
CA GLU A 173 24.96 -2.61 -20.01
C GLU A 173 23.85 -3.49 -20.57
N LEU A 174 22.65 -2.92 -20.76
CA LEU A 174 21.54 -3.60 -21.44
C LEU A 174 21.97 -4.14 -22.80
N GLN A 175 22.52 -3.28 -23.66
CA GLN A 175 22.94 -3.69 -24.99
C GLN A 175 24.03 -4.77 -24.94
N SER A 176 24.96 -4.69 -23.98
CA SER A 176 26.03 -5.68 -23.81
C SER A 176 25.47 -7.04 -23.38
N MET A 177 24.51 -7.06 -22.45
CA MET A 177 23.79 -8.27 -22.06
C MET A 177 23.03 -8.88 -23.24
N LEU A 178 22.32 -8.05 -24.02
CA LEU A 178 21.59 -8.52 -25.20
C LEU A 178 22.53 -9.08 -26.27
N ARG A 179 23.68 -8.45 -26.52
CA ARG A 179 24.71 -8.99 -27.41
C ARG A 179 25.22 -10.35 -26.95
N TYR A 180 25.41 -10.53 -25.64
CA TYR A 180 25.77 -11.83 -25.07
C TYR A 180 24.67 -12.88 -25.29
N LEU A 181 23.40 -12.57 -25.00
CA LEU A 181 22.29 -13.52 -25.20
C LEU A 181 22.12 -13.89 -26.67
N PHE A 182 22.16 -12.89 -27.56
CA PHE A 182 22.05 -13.09 -28.99
C PHE A 182 23.29 -13.70 -29.63
N SER A 183 24.36 -14.00 -28.89
CA SER A 183 25.43 -14.86 -29.41
C SER A 183 24.91 -16.28 -29.71
N SER A 184 23.91 -16.74 -28.95
CA SER A 184 23.28 -18.05 -29.14
C SER A 184 22.38 -18.05 -30.40
N PRO A 185 22.60 -18.96 -31.37
CA PRO A 185 21.76 -19.05 -32.55
C PRO A 185 20.31 -19.42 -32.21
N ILE A 186 20.10 -20.22 -31.16
CA ILE A 186 18.77 -20.65 -30.72
C ILE A 186 17.98 -19.47 -30.15
N ILE A 187 18.62 -18.58 -29.39
CA ILE A 187 17.94 -17.40 -28.84
C ILE A 187 17.54 -16.44 -29.97
N ARG A 188 18.39 -16.24 -30.98
CA ARG A 188 18.04 -15.43 -32.17
C ARG A 188 16.91 -16.05 -32.98
N GLU A 189 16.96 -17.37 -33.21
CA GLU A 189 15.90 -18.13 -33.90
C GLU A 189 14.57 -18.00 -33.15
N TYR A 190 14.57 -18.21 -31.84
CA TYR A 190 13.40 -17.99 -30.98
C TYR A 190 12.89 -16.55 -31.07
N TRP A 191 13.80 -15.58 -30.96
CA TRP A 191 13.48 -14.15 -30.97
C TRP A 191 12.81 -13.76 -32.29
N THR A 192 13.37 -14.15 -33.42
CA THR A 192 12.78 -13.87 -34.74
C THR A 192 11.45 -14.59 -34.93
N THR A 193 11.37 -15.86 -34.57
CA THR A 193 10.16 -16.67 -34.79
C THR A 193 8.96 -16.19 -33.99
N THR A 194 9.17 -15.69 -32.77
CA THR A 194 8.08 -15.22 -31.90
C THR A 194 7.79 -13.72 -32.02
N LYS A 195 8.42 -13.02 -32.99
CA LYS A 195 8.31 -11.56 -33.15
C LYS A 195 6.88 -11.06 -33.34
N GLU A 196 6.13 -11.63 -34.28
CA GLU A 196 4.76 -11.21 -34.58
C GLU A 196 3.84 -11.35 -33.36
N PHE A 197 4.00 -12.45 -32.62
CA PHE A 197 3.26 -12.69 -31.40
C PHE A 197 3.56 -11.63 -30.35
N ARG A 198 4.84 -11.33 -30.09
CA ARG A 198 5.25 -10.28 -29.14
C ARG A 198 4.69 -8.92 -29.52
N GLN A 199 4.79 -8.53 -30.79
CA GLN A 199 4.28 -7.24 -31.26
C GLN A 199 2.77 -7.10 -31.11
N ARG A 200 2.00 -8.20 -31.17
CA ARG A 200 0.55 -8.18 -31.02
C ARG A 200 0.08 -8.06 -29.55
N ILE A 201 0.81 -8.66 -28.62
CA ILE A 201 0.40 -8.72 -27.20
C ILE A 201 0.95 -7.56 -26.36
N LEU A 202 2.08 -6.99 -26.77
CA LEU A 202 2.75 -5.94 -26.00
C LEU A 202 1.98 -4.61 -26.14
N VAL A 203 1.72 -3.98 -25.01
CA VAL A 203 1.09 -2.66 -24.97
C VAL A 203 2.12 -1.61 -25.39
N THR A 204 1.74 -0.69 -26.28
CA THR A 204 2.57 0.43 -26.71
C THR A 204 3.10 1.21 -25.51
N ASP A 205 4.37 1.61 -25.56
CA ASP A 205 5.09 2.36 -24.52
C ASP A 205 5.24 1.67 -23.15
N SER A 206 4.82 0.40 -23.03
CA SER A 206 5.18 -0.43 -21.87
C SER A 206 6.69 -0.62 -21.75
N PHE A 207 7.15 -0.98 -20.55
CA PHE A 207 8.56 -1.32 -20.32
C PHE A 207 9.01 -2.42 -21.28
N GLU A 208 8.26 -3.51 -21.35
CA GLU A 208 8.52 -4.67 -22.19
C GLU A 208 8.52 -4.32 -23.69
N HIS A 209 7.66 -3.40 -24.14
CA HIS A 209 7.66 -2.90 -25.51
C HIS A 209 8.97 -2.16 -25.84
N ARG A 210 9.42 -1.26 -24.97
CA ARG A 210 10.70 -0.55 -25.16
C ARG A 210 11.90 -1.49 -25.14
N MET A 211 11.91 -2.44 -24.20
CA MET A 211 12.98 -3.45 -24.12
C MET A 211 13.03 -4.34 -25.37
N THR A 212 11.87 -4.74 -25.87
CA THR A 212 11.75 -5.54 -27.10
C THR A 212 12.25 -4.76 -28.31
N ALA A 213 12.00 -3.45 -28.41
CA ALA A 213 12.51 -2.63 -29.50
C ALA A 213 14.05 -2.57 -29.53
N VAL A 214 14.69 -2.37 -28.38
CA VAL A 214 16.16 -2.39 -28.27
C VAL A 214 16.71 -3.78 -28.64
N ALA A 215 16.07 -4.84 -28.16
CA ALA A 215 16.48 -6.20 -28.47
C ALA A 215 16.30 -6.56 -29.95
N ASP A 216 15.24 -6.05 -30.61
CA ASP A 216 15.05 -6.18 -32.05
C ASP A 216 16.21 -5.52 -32.83
N GLU A 217 16.64 -4.33 -32.41
CA GLU A 217 17.77 -3.63 -33.02
C GLU A 217 19.08 -4.43 -32.88
N VAL A 218 19.44 -4.84 -31.65
CA VAL A 218 20.65 -5.61 -31.38
C VAL A 218 20.66 -6.96 -32.12
N CYS A 219 19.52 -7.65 -32.15
CA CYS A 219 19.40 -8.92 -32.89
C CYS A 219 19.61 -8.70 -34.39
N SER A 220 19.04 -7.63 -34.96
CA SER A 220 19.17 -7.31 -36.38
C SER A 220 20.61 -6.93 -36.78
N GLU A 221 21.31 -6.18 -35.91
CA GLU A 221 22.73 -5.84 -36.08
C GLU A 221 23.59 -7.11 -36.10
N TYR A 222 23.37 -8.02 -35.13
CA TYR A 222 24.13 -9.26 -35.04
C TYR A 222 23.90 -10.15 -36.28
N GLU A 223 22.67 -10.26 -36.76
CA GLU A 223 22.36 -10.98 -37.99
C GLU A 223 23.02 -10.36 -39.22
N HIS A 224 23.03 -9.02 -39.32
CA HIS A 224 23.70 -8.32 -40.40
C HIS A 224 25.22 -8.57 -40.38
N LEU A 225 25.84 -8.55 -39.20
CA LEU A 225 27.26 -8.89 -39.02
C LEU A 225 27.56 -10.32 -39.45
N LEU A 226 26.74 -11.30 -39.05
CA LEU A 226 26.91 -12.70 -39.48
C LEU A 226 26.77 -12.89 -41.01
N ARG A 227 25.92 -12.09 -41.67
CA ARG A 227 25.74 -12.16 -43.13
C ARG A 227 26.90 -11.51 -43.88
N THR A 228 27.48 -10.44 -43.34
CA THR A 228 28.56 -9.66 -43.98
C THR A 228 29.96 -10.17 -43.65
N HIS A 229 30.15 -10.73 -42.45
CA HIS A 229 31.39 -11.33 -42.00
C HIS A 229 31.17 -12.82 -41.76
N ARG A 230 31.71 -13.66 -42.63
CA ARG A 230 31.82 -15.11 -42.36
C ARG A 230 32.68 -15.27 -41.10
N PRO A 231 32.20 -15.93 -40.04
CA PRO A 231 32.96 -16.05 -38.80
C PRO A 231 34.28 -16.78 -39.07
N ASP A 232 35.36 -16.31 -38.44
CA ASP A 232 36.63 -17.03 -38.36
C ASP A 232 36.37 -18.39 -37.67
N PRO A 233 36.77 -19.53 -38.26
CA PRO A 233 36.64 -20.84 -37.63
C PRO A 233 37.29 -20.94 -36.24
N ALA A 234 38.12 -19.97 -35.83
CA ALA A 234 38.74 -19.90 -34.51
C ALA A 234 37.84 -19.31 -33.40
N THR A 235 36.71 -18.69 -33.72
CA THR A 235 35.72 -18.31 -32.70
C THR A 235 34.98 -19.59 -32.28
N PRO A 236 35.00 -19.99 -30.99
CA PRO A 236 34.33 -21.22 -30.59
C PRO A 236 32.83 -21.06 -30.86
N ALA A 237 32.36 -21.70 -31.93
CA ALA A 237 30.94 -21.87 -32.15
C ALA A 237 30.38 -22.59 -30.93
N TRP A 238 29.33 -22.04 -30.33
CA TRP A 238 28.57 -22.73 -29.30
C TRP A 238 28.22 -24.14 -29.82
N ASN A 239 28.85 -25.16 -29.24
CA ASN A 239 28.88 -26.56 -29.68
C ASN A 239 27.78 -27.40 -29.00
N GLY A 240 26.69 -26.78 -28.57
CA GLY A 240 25.62 -27.43 -27.79
C GLY A 240 24.66 -28.31 -28.59
N THR A 241 24.95 -28.64 -29.86
CA THR A 241 24.11 -29.54 -30.67
C THR A 241 24.73 -30.89 -30.98
N ALA A 242 26.03 -31.11 -30.74
CA ALA A 242 26.68 -32.37 -31.09
C ALA A 242 26.58 -33.45 -29.99
N GLU A 243 26.56 -33.07 -28.71
CA GLU A 243 26.66 -34.05 -27.60
C GLU A 243 25.30 -34.57 -27.09
N VAL A 244 24.20 -33.86 -27.33
CA VAL A 244 22.88 -34.26 -26.80
C VAL A 244 22.18 -35.32 -27.66
N ALA A 245 22.65 -35.53 -28.90
CA ALA A 245 22.11 -36.55 -29.80
C ALA A 245 22.74 -37.94 -29.63
N GLU A 246 23.89 -38.06 -28.95
CA GLU A 246 24.56 -39.35 -28.70
C GLU A 246 24.29 -39.95 -27.30
N ALA A 247 23.53 -39.24 -26.46
CA ALA A 247 23.24 -39.66 -25.08
C ALA A 247 21.73 -39.88 -24.77
N ALA A 248 20.87 -39.98 -25.79
CA ALA A 248 19.44 -40.28 -25.65
C ALA A 248 19.01 -41.41 -26.59
#